data_AF-A0A1E2WT56-F1
#
_entry.id   AF-A0A1E2WT56-F1
#
_cell.length_a   1.000
_cell.length_b   1.000
_cell.length_c   1.000
_cell.angle_alpha   90.00
_cell.angle_beta   90.00
_cell.angle_gamma   90.00
#
_symmetry.space_group_name_H-M   'P 1'
#
loop_
_entity.id
_entity.type
_entity.pdbx_description
1 polymer ?
#
loop_
_entity_poly.entity_id
_entity_poly.type
_entity_poly.pdbx_seq_one_letter_code
_entity_poly.pdbx_strand_id
1 'polypeptide(L)'
;MSDNVLNQLRNKRNRPTVTPRQDALLTQEQPQAQAQEQNSLPQPTPVTELANSTAATADTIAELKAELEKYPQTRRHSAIVLEKDLDQELTRFCKELGITVEVFLEAAWTVASTDNALTEKITTEAKRRYDQRKRVGHIKRLITMLSNPSK
;
A
#
# COMPACT_ATOMS: atom_id res chain seq x y z
N MET A 1 37.44 16.57 15.81
CA MET A 1 37.25 15.47 14.83
C MET A 1 35.76 15.23 14.56
N SER A 2 34.99 16.27 14.25
CA SER A 2 33.51 16.25 14.15
C SER A 2 32.99 16.53 12.73
N ASP A 3 33.85 17.01 11.83
CA ASP A 3 33.47 17.38 10.45
C ASP A 3 33.23 16.18 9.52
N ASN A 4 33.67 14.99 9.93
CA ASN A 4 33.58 13.78 9.08
C ASN A 4 32.14 13.23 9.00
N VAL A 5 31.38 13.30 10.11
CA VAL A 5 30.03 12.73 10.21
C VAL A 5 29.00 13.56 9.42
N LEU A 6 29.14 14.89 9.44
CA LEU A 6 28.27 15.79 8.67
C LEU A 6 28.47 15.64 7.15
N ASN A 7 29.70 15.41 6.71
CA ASN A 7 30.00 15.17 5.29
C ASN A 7 29.45 13.81 4.82
N GLN A 8 29.50 12.78 5.66
CA GLN A 8 28.88 11.48 5.34
C GLN A 8 27.35 11.57 5.20
N LEU A 9 26.69 12.47 5.94
CA LEU A 9 25.25 12.69 5.83
C LEU A 9 24.86 13.48 4.57
N ARG A 10 25.70 14.45 4.14
CA ARG A 10 25.50 15.18 2.87
C ARG A 10 25.65 14.27 1.65
N ASN A 11 26.64 13.37 1.65
CA ASN A 11 26.84 12.45 0.53
C ASN A 11 25.68 11.45 0.35
N LYS A 12 24.95 11.11 1.42
CA LYS A 12 23.76 10.24 1.37
C LYS A 12 22.51 10.90 0.79
N ARG A 13 22.52 12.22 0.57
CA ARG A 13 21.42 12.97 -0.08
C ARG A 13 21.53 13.02 -1.61
N ASN A 14 22.66 12.63 -2.20
CA ASN A 14 22.83 12.53 -3.66
C ASN A 14 22.26 11.20 -4.18
N ARG A 15 20.94 11.02 -4.06
CA ARG A 15 20.25 9.93 -4.75
C ARG A 15 20.04 10.34 -6.22
N PRO A 16 20.21 9.43 -7.18
CA PRO A 16 19.90 9.72 -8.58
C PRO A 16 18.42 10.08 -8.69
N THR A 17 18.15 11.33 -9.09
CA THR A 17 16.79 11.83 -9.31
C THR A 17 16.27 11.23 -10.61
N VAL A 18 15.18 10.45 -10.52
CA VAL A 18 14.48 9.92 -11.68
C VAL A 18 13.79 11.07 -12.40
N THR A 19 14.02 11.19 -13.70
CA THR A 19 13.34 12.18 -14.54
C THR A 19 11.83 11.93 -14.51
N PRO A 20 11.00 12.97 -14.31
CA PRO A 20 9.56 12.80 -14.33
C PRO A 20 9.11 12.25 -15.68
N ARG A 21 8.21 11.27 -15.64
CA ARG A 21 7.62 10.66 -16.84
C ARG A 21 6.83 11.74 -17.57
N GLN A 22 7.19 12.03 -18.82
CA GLN A 22 6.38 12.87 -19.69
C GLN A 22 5.18 12.04 -20.14
N ASP A 23 3.99 12.48 -19.76
CA ASP A 23 2.73 11.86 -20.18
C ASP A 23 2.50 12.18 -21.65
N ALA A 24 2.30 11.15 -22.48
CA ALA A 24 2.27 11.28 -23.94
C ALA A 24 1.03 12.05 -24.47
N LEU A 25 0.11 12.41 -23.57
CA LEU A 25 -1.13 13.14 -23.87
C LEU A 25 -1.06 14.63 -23.48
N LEU A 26 0.06 15.09 -22.90
CA LEU A 26 0.28 16.52 -22.62
C LEU A 26 1.08 17.13 -23.77
N THR A 27 0.41 17.86 -24.65
CA THR A 27 1.07 18.74 -25.62
C THR A 27 1.87 19.78 -24.84
N GLN A 28 3.20 19.66 -24.84
CA GLN A 28 4.09 20.68 -24.31
C GLN A 28 3.94 21.95 -25.14
N GLU A 29 3.44 23.03 -24.51
CA GLU A 29 3.61 24.38 -25.04
C GLU A 29 5.09 24.77 -24.89
N GLN A 30 5.84 24.65 -25.99
CA GLN A 30 7.19 25.20 -26.08
C GLN A 30 7.13 26.73 -26.28
N PRO A 31 7.97 27.51 -25.56
CA PRO A 31 8.20 28.91 -25.89
C PRO A 31 9.01 29.03 -27.20
N GLN A 32 8.52 29.89 -28.08
CA GLN A 32 8.96 30.12 -29.46
C GLN A 32 10.39 30.66 -29.58
N ALA A 33 11.12 30.18 -30.60
CA ALA A 33 12.09 30.95 -31.38
C ALA A 33 11.89 30.63 -32.87
N GLN A 34 11.89 31.68 -33.69
CA GLN A 34 11.30 31.78 -35.04
C GLN A 34 12.16 31.21 -36.17
N ALA A 35 11.53 30.64 -37.22
CA ALA A 35 11.58 31.15 -38.62
C ALA A 35 10.90 30.18 -39.64
N GLN A 36 9.88 30.70 -40.35
CA GLN A 36 9.47 30.52 -41.78
C GLN A 36 9.28 29.07 -42.32
N GLU A 37 8.20 28.66 -43.00
CA GLU A 37 7.52 29.24 -44.18
C GLU A 37 6.21 28.47 -44.52
N GLN A 38 5.19 29.19 -45.02
CA GLN A 38 4.08 28.81 -45.93
C GLN A 38 3.28 27.48 -45.75
N ASN A 39 1.97 27.55 -45.42
CA ASN A 39 0.82 27.29 -46.34
C ASN A 39 -0.56 27.21 -45.61
N SER A 40 -1.51 28.04 -46.02
CA SER A 40 -2.98 27.83 -46.17
C SER A 40 -3.92 27.29 -45.03
N LEU A 41 -4.86 28.16 -44.60
CA LEU A 41 -6.29 27.95 -44.15
C LEU A 41 -6.59 27.20 -42.82
N PRO A 42 -7.79 27.37 -42.20
CA PRO A 42 -8.62 28.55 -41.91
C PRO A 42 -8.83 28.79 -40.38
N GLN A 43 -9.38 29.95 -40.04
CA GLN A 43 -9.64 30.48 -38.69
C GLN A 43 -10.53 29.57 -37.81
N PRO A 44 -10.16 29.24 -36.56
CA PRO A 44 -11.06 28.56 -35.65
C PRO A 44 -12.01 29.56 -34.98
N THR A 45 -13.30 29.30 -35.13
CA THR A 45 -14.41 29.89 -34.36
C THR A 45 -14.19 29.76 -32.84
N PRO A 46 -14.62 30.72 -32.02
CA PRO A 46 -14.50 30.64 -30.57
C PRO A 46 -15.39 29.50 -30.06
N VAL A 47 -14.79 28.57 -29.31
CA VAL A 47 -15.50 27.47 -28.64
C VAL A 47 -16.35 28.07 -27.53
N THR A 48 -17.66 28.05 -27.74
CA THR A 48 -18.68 28.36 -26.74
C THR A 48 -18.63 27.33 -25.60
N GLU A 49 -18.42 27.82 -24.39
CA GLU A 49 -18.90 27.32 -23.09
C GLU A 49 -18.79 25.81 -22.81
N LEU A 50 -17.66 25.42 -22.22
CA LEU A 50 -17.58 24.21 -21.38
C LEU A 50 -17.97 24.57 -19.93
N ALA A 51 -19.21 25.01 -19.70
CA ALA A 51 -19.73 25.29 -18.36
C ALA A 51 -20.60 24.15 -17.77
N ASN A 52 -20.97 23.15 -18.58
CA ASN A 52 -21.98 22.15 -18.21
C ASN A 52 -21.43 20.77 -17.77
N SER A 53 -20.12 20.57 -17.73
CA SER A 53 -19.54 19.26 -17.34
C SER A 53 -19.33 19.08 -15.82
N THR A 54 -19.41 20.15 -15.04
CA THR A 54 -19.19 20.15 -13.58
C THR A 54 -20.43 19.76 -12.77
N ALA A 55 -21.63 20.01 -13.29
CA ALA A 55 -22.89 19.67 -12.61
C ALA A 55 -23.20 18.17 -12.69
N ALA A 56 -23.10 17.57 -13.87
CA ALA A 56 -23.34 16.13 -14.07
C ALA A 56 -22.34 15.23 -13.30
N THR A 57 -21.11 15.71 -13.09
CA THR A 57 -20.08 15.02 -12.31
C THR A 57 -20.30 15.17 -10.79
N ALA A 58 -20.87 16.28 -10.33
CA ALA A 58 -21.21 16.47 -8.92
C ALA A 58 -22.35 15.55 -8.46
N ASP A 59 -23.37 15.37 -9.31
CA ASP A 59 -24.51 14.49 -9.03
C ASP A 59 -24.10 13.01 -8.97
N THR A 60 -23.22 12.57 -9.88
CA THR A 60 -22.67 11.20 -9.86
C THR A 60 -21.78 10.94 -8.64
N ILE A 61 -21.00 11.94 -8.19
CA ILE A 61 -20.19 11.81 -6.96
C ILE A 61 -21.07 11.69 -5.72
N ALA A 62 -22.19 12.41 -5.65
CA ALA A 62 -23.12 12.33 -4.53
C ALA A 62 -23.79 10.94 -4.46
N GLU A 63 -24.19 10.38 -5.60
CA GLU A 63 -24.77 9.04 -5.69
C GLU A 63 -23.76 7.96 -5.26
N LEU A 64 -22.51 8.02 -5.73
CA LEU A 64 -21.45 7.09 -5.34
C LEU A 64 -21.12 7.16 -3.84
N LYS A 65 -21.18 8.34 -3.23
CA LYS A 65 -20.99 8.50 -1.77
C LYS A 65 -22.14 7.87 -0.99
N ALA A 66 -23.38 8.08 -1.43
CA ALA A 66 -24.56 7.47 -0.80
C ALA A 66 -24.55 5.94 -0.93
N GLU A 67 -24.02 5.41 -2.03
CA GLU A 67 -23.82 3.97 -2.19
C GLU A 67 -22.70 3.43 -1.29
N LEU A 68 -21.58 4.15 -1.18
CA LEU A 68 -20.46 3.76 -0.33
C LEU A 68 -20.85 3.64 1.15
N GLU A 69 -21.75 4.49 1.64
CA GLU A 69 -22.26 4.45 3.02
C GLU A 69 -23.00 3.15 3.38
N LYS A 70 -23.42 2.36 2.37
CA LYS A 70 -24.06 1.04 2.60
C LYS A 70 -23.04 -0.03 2.98
N TYR A 71 -21.75 0.19 2.74
CA TYR A 71 -20.69 -0.79 2.98
C TYR A 71 -19.94 -0.52 4.28
N PRO A 72 -19.46 -1.57 4.99
CA PRO A 72 -18.63 -1.39 6.17
C PRO A 72 -17.35 -0.62 5.86
N GLN A 73 -17.00 0.33 6.72
CA GLN A 73 -15.74 1.07 6.60
C GLN A 73 -14.55 0.19 7.00
N THR A 74 -13.48 0.25 6.22
CA THR A 74 -12.23 -0.46 6.52
C THR A 74 -11.27 0.42 7.32
N ARG A 75 -10.57 -0.19 8.28
CA ARG A 75 -9.53 0.50 9.07
C ARG A 75 -8.25 -0.32 9.10
N ARG A 76 -7.11 0.35 8.91
CA ARG A 76 -5.79 -0.26 9.11
C ARG A 76 -5.54 -0.44 10.61
N HIS A 77 -5.46 -1.69 11.07
CA HIS A 77 -5.33 -1.98 12.50
C HIS A 77 -3.98 -2.58 12.92
N SER A 78 -3.26 -3.34 12.07
CA SER A 78 -2.11 -4.10 12.57
C SER A 78 -1.02 -4.43 11.57
N ALA A 79 0.22 -4.38 12.04
CA ALA A 79 1.34 -5.11 11.45
C ALA A 79 1.35 -6.53 12.03
N ILE A 80 0.84 -7.51 11.26
CA ILE A 80 0.79 -8.92 11.68
C ILE A 80 2.11 -9.59 11.30
N VAL A 81 2.70 -10.35 12.24
CA VAL A 81 3.90 -11.15 11.98
C VAL A 81 3.56 -12.64 12.06
N LEU A 82 3.68 -13.31 10.92
CA LEU A 82 3.41 -14.74 10.76
C LEU A 82 4.72 -15.55 10.72
N GLU A 83 4.59 -16.85 10.95
CA GLU A 83 5.69 -17.79 10.68
C GLU A 83 5.90 -17.88 9.17
N LYS A 84 7.16 -17.96 8.72
CA LYS A 84 7.51 -17.85 7.30
C LYS A 84 6.75 -18.83 6.42
N ASP A 85 6.71 -20.10 6.82
CA ASP A 85 6.08 -21.14 6.00
C ASP A 85 4.55 -20.97 5.99
N LEU A 86 3.97 -20.60 7.14
CA LEU A 86 2.55 -20.31 7.25
C LEU A 86 2.13 -19.09 6.42
N ASP A 87 2.96 -18.04 6.40
CA ASP A 87 2.75 -16.84 5.58
C ASP A 87 2.72 -17.17 4.08
N GLN A 88 3.65 -18.01 3.63
CA GLN A 88 3.73 -18.46 2.24
C GLN A 88 2.51 -19.30 1.85
N GLU A 89 2.12 -20.26 2.70
CA GLU A 89 0.96 -21.11 2.47
C GLU A 89 -0.34 -20.30 2.46
N LEU A 90 -0.52 -19.41 3.44
CA LEU A 90 -1.70 -18.56 3.55
C LEU A 90 -1.81 -17.59 2.38
N THR A 91 -0.70 -16.97 1.98
CA THR A 91 -0.66 -16.07 0.82
C THR A 91 -1.01 -16.81 -0.46
N ARG A 92 -0.47 -18.03 -0.66
CA ARG A 92 -0.81 -18.85 -1.82
C ARG A 92 -2.29 -19.22 -1.83
N PHE A 93 -2.80 -19.70 -0.70
CA PHE A 93 -4.22 -20.04 -0.53
C PHE A 93 -5.14 -18.86 -0.87
N CYS A 94 -4.85 -17.68 -0.33
CA CYS A 94 -5.64 -16.48 -0.59
C CYS A 94 -5.57 -16.06 -2.07
N LYS A 95 -4.39 -16.13 -2.68
CA LYS A 95 -4.19 -15.81 -4.10
C LYS A 95 -4.97 -16.75 -5.03
N GLU A 96 -4.98 -18.04 -4.75
CA GLU A 96 -5.72 -19.04 -5.53
C GLU A 96 -7.23 -18.79 -5.49
N LEU A 97 -7.74 -18.30 -4.36
CA LEU A 97 -9.16 -17.97 -4.18
C LEU A 97 -9.52 -16.52 -4.55
N GLY A 98 -8.56 -15.69 -4.95
CA GLY A 98 -8.79 -14.29 -5.31
C GLY A 98 -9.19 -13.41 -4.11
N ILE A 99 -8.83 -13.79 -2.89
CA ILE A 99 -9.11 -13.03 -1.67
C ILE A 99 -7.81 -12.48 -1.06
N THR A 100 -7.93 -11.50 -0.15
CA THR A 100 -6.77 -11.02 0.63
C THR A 100 -6.74 -11.67 2.01
N VAL A 101 -5.57 -11.63 2.65
CA VAL A 101 -5.39 -12.20 3.98
C VAL A 101 -6.27 -11.48 5.01
N GLU A 102 -6.46 -10.17 4.87
CA GLU A 102 -7.34 -9.39 5.75
C GLU A 102 -8.79 -9.88 5.67
N VAL A 103 -9.32 -10.02 4.44
CA VAL A 103 -10.68 -10.51 4.22
C VAL A 103 -10.83 -11.95 4.72
N PHE A 104 -9.82 -12.79 4.53
CA PHE A 104 -9.82 -14.15 5.07
C PHE A 104 -9.88 -14.15 6.60
N LEU A 105 -9.13 -13.28 7.28
CA LEU A 105 -9.15 -13.16 8.75
C LEU A 105 -10.50 -12.66 9.26
N GLU A 106 -11.12 -11.67 8.59
CA GLU A 106 -12.46 -11.17 8.91
C GLU A 106 -13.51 -12.28 8.78
N ALA A 107 -13.47 -13.03 7.68
CA ALA A 107 -14.37 -14.15 7.44
C ALA A 107 -14.14 -15.29 8.45
N ALA A 108 -12.88 -15.66 8.70
CA ALA A 108 -12.52 -16.71 9.64
C ALA A 108 -12.97 -16.38 11.07
N TRP A 109 -12.81 -15.13 11.51
CA TRP A 109 -13.31 -14.68 12.81
C TRP A 109 -14.84 -14.75 12.87
N THR A 110 -15.52 -14.20 11.85
CA THR A 110 -16.99 -14.22 11.78
C THR A 110 -17.52 -15.64 11.90
N VAL A 111 -17.00 -16.58 11.10
CA VAL A 111 -17.42 -17.98 11.13
C VAL A 111 -17.07 -18.63 12.47
N ALA A 112 -15.83 -18.50 12.95
CA ALA A 112 -15.40 -19.11 14.20
C ALA A 112 -16.23 -18.62 15.40
N SER A 113 -16.56 -17.33 15.44
CA SER A 113 -17.31 -16.71 16.54
C SER A 113 -18.73 -17.28 16.72
N THR A 114 -19.28 -17.92 15.69
CA THR A 114 -20.60 -18.58 15.76
C THR A 114 -20.56 -19.99 16.34
N ASP A 115 -19.38 -20.62 16.40
CA ASP A 115 -19.18 -21.98 16.93
C ASP A 115 -18.17 -21.94 18.09
N ASN A 116 -18.68 -22.12 19.31
CA ASN A 116 -17.87 -22.15 20.52
C ASN A 116 -16.80 -23.25 20.51
N ALA A 117 -17.11 -24.43 19.95
CA ALA A 117 -16.15 -25.54 19.90
C ALA A 117 -15.01 -25.24 18.93
N LEU A 118 -15.33 -24.61 17.79
CA LEU A 118 -14.31 -24.15 16.85
C LEU A 118 -13.45 -23.03 17.45
N THR A 119 -14.07 -22.07 18.13
CA THR A 119 -13.35 -20.99 18.85
C THR A 119 -12.43 -21.55 19.93
N GLU A 120 -12.88 -22.53 20.71
CA GLU A 120 -12.04 -23.18 21.73
C GLU A 120 -10.83 -23.89 21.12
N LYS A 121 -11.01 -24.61 20.00
CA LYS A 121 -9.91 -25.24 19.26
C LYS A 121 -8.91 -24.21 18.76
N ILE A 122 -9.38 -23.13 18.13
CA ILE A 122 -8.54 -22.05 17.61
C ILE A 122 -7.75 -21.38 18.74
N THR A 123 -8.42 -21.04 19.85
CA THR A 123 -7.77 -20.36 20.98
C THR A 123 -6.75 -21.26 21.69
N THR A 124 -7.01 -22.57 21.77
CA THR A 124 -6.06 -23.55 22.32
C THR A 124 -4.79 -23.62 21.48
N GLU A 125 -4.94 -23.76 20.16
CA GLU A 125 -3.80 -23.80 19.23
C GLU A 125 -3.05 -22.46 19.21
N ALA A 126 -3.76 -21.33 19.26
CA ALA A 126 -3.17 -20.00 19.32
C ALA A 126 -2.30 -19.83 20.59
N LYS A 127 -2.78 -20.28 21.76
CA LYS A 127 -1.99 -20.29 23.01
C LYS A 127 -0.75 -21.15 22.88
N ARG A 128 -0.88 -22.37 22.34
CA ARG A 128 0.26 -23.29 22.10
C ARG A 128 1.34 -22.62 21.24
N ARG A 129 0.95 -21.98 20.13
CA ARG A 129 1.88 -21.26 19.24
C ARG A 129 2.50 -20.04 19.90
N TYR A 130 1.74 -19.31 20.71
CA TYR A 130 2.26 -18.16 21.45
C TYR A 130 3.37 -18.55 22.41
N ASP A 131 3.19 -19.65 23.15
CA ASP A 131 4.23 -20.17 24.06
C ASP A 131 5.46 -20.69 23.29
N GLN A 132 5.25 -21.35 22.15
CA GLN A 132 6.33 -21.73 21.25
C GLN A 132 7.15 -20.50 20.80
N ARG A 133 6.49 -19.40 20.41
CA ARG A 133 7.16 -18.15 20.01
C ARG A 133 7.95 -17.53 21.17
N LYS A 134 7.41 -17.53 22.39
CA LYS A 134 8.14 -17.11 23.59
C LYS A 134 9.43 -17.91 23.78
N ARG A 135 9.35 -19.23 23.67
CA ARG A 135 10.52 -20.12 23.80
C ARG A 135 11.57 -19.84 22.74
N VAL A 136 11.17 -19.65 21.48
CA VAL A 136 12.07 -19.27 20.40
C VAL A 136 12.76 -17.94 20.69
N GLY A 137 12.01 -16.94 21.17
CA GLY A 137 12.57 -15.64 21.57
C GLY A 137 13.62 -15.79 22.68
N HIS A 138 13.35 -16.62 23.69
CA HIS A 138 14.29 -16.92 24.76
C HIS A 138 15.57 -17.60 24.24
N ILE A 139 15.43 -18.61 23.38
CA ILE A 139 16.57 -19.30 22.76
C ILE A 139 17.42 -18.31 21.96
N LYS A 140 16.81 -17.46 21.13
CA LYS A 140 17.53 -16.41 20.37
C LYS A 140 18.32 -15.49 21.28
N ARG A 141 17.72 -15.04 22.38
CA ARG A 141 18.40 -14.21 23.38
C ARG A 141 19.60 -14.94 23.99
N LEU A 142 19.44 -16.21 24.39
CA LEU A 142 20.53 -17.01 24.93
C LEU A 142 21.67 -17.19 23.92
N ILE A 143 21.35 -17.50 22.66
CA ILE A 143 22.34 -17.58 21.59
C ILE A 143 23.10 -16.26 21.48
N THR A 144 22.42 -15.12 21.43
CA THR A 144 23.07 -13.81 21.34
C THR A 144 23.96 -13.51 22.55
N MET A 145 23.56 -13.89 23.77
CA MET A 145 24.36 -13.72 24.97
C MET A 145 25.63 -14.58 24.96
N LEU A 146 25.53 -15.83 24.49
CA LEU A 146 26.66 -16.74 24.42
C LEU A 146 27.59 -16.45 23.23
N SER A 147 27.05 -15.95 22.12
CA SER A 147 27.83 -15.63 20.92
C SER A 147 28.61 -14.32 21.04
N ASN A 148 28.23 -13.43 21.96
CA ASN A 148 28.93 -12.18 22.25
C ASN A 148 29.38 -12.15 23.73
N PRO A 149 30.36 -12.98 24.14
CA PRO A 149 30.75 -13.12 25.54
C PRO A 149 31.50 -11.90 26.12
N SER A 150 31.74 -10.83 25.36
CA SER A 150 32.43 -9.64 25.86
C SER A 150 32.14 -8.39 25.03
N LYS A 151 31.49 -7.40 25.65
CA LYS A 151 31.82 -5.98 25.52
C LYS A 151 31.96 -5.42 26.92
#